data_AF-A0A9D6SNJ9-F1
#
_entry.id   AF-A0A9D6SNJ9-F1
#
_cell.length_a   1.000
_cell.length_b   1.000
_cell.length_c   1.000
_cell.angle_alpha   90.00
_cell.angle_beta   90.00
_cell.angle_gamma   90.00
#
_symmetry.space_group_name_H-M   'P 1'
#
loop_
_entity.id
_entity.type
_entity.pdbx_description
1 polymer ?
#
loop_
_entity_poly.entity_id
_entity_poly.type
_entity_poly.pdbx_seq_one_letter_code
_entity_poly.pdbx_strand_id
1 'polypeptide(L)'
;MKAGFRFQASGFKFERRVARFSGIRFANLKLGTRNPKLIHAGFTLIELIVVIIVISTLATVAVERLLYYQERAEKAVMDYTLEAVKMGLRIRMAELIIANRTAELPQLERENPVTWLSDPPAGYAGEYVSPPKPGNWYFASKDHELVYVPNSRAYLDTGNADIKELRFRALLRYEPGAAAGAKTVVGVTVLPTREYKWF
;
A
#
# COMPACT_ATOMS: atom_id res chain seq x y z
N MET A 1 -5.59 -20.57 56.63
CA MET A 1 -6.66 -21.60 56.64
C MET A 1 -6.75 -22.21 55.25
N LYS A 2 -6.28 -23.45 55.06
CA LYS A 2 -6.61 -24.27 53.89
C LYS A 2 -7.01 -25.65 54.41
N ALA A 3 -8.33 -25.86 54.46
CA ALA A 3 -8.93 -27.14 54.82
C ALA A 3 -8.74 -28.12 53.67
N GLY A 4 -8.17 -29.29 53.98
CA GLY A 4 -8.11 -30.41 53.07
C GLY A 4 -9.47 -31.09 52.98
N PHE A 5 -9.88 -31.41 51.76
CA PHE A 5 -10.94 -32.36 51.49
C PHE A 5 -10.34 -33.58 50.81
N ARG A 6 -10.35 -34.69 51.55
CA ARG A 6 -10.00 -36.03 51.12
C ARG A 6 -11.30 -36.69 50.66
N PHE A 7 -11.39 -37.08 49.39
CA PHE A 7 -12.49 -37.91 48.90
C PHE A 7 -11.94 -39.28 48.48
N GLN A 8 -12.48 -40.30 49.12
CA GLN A 8 -12.24 -41.73 48.94
C GLN A 8 -13.50 -42.32 48.30
N ALA A 9 -13.35 -43.04 47.20
CA ALA A 9 -14.35 -43.95 46.64
C ALA A 9 -13.57 -45.14 46.04
N SER A 10 -13.55 -46.29 46.72
CA SER A 10 -14.46 -47.41 46.46
C SER A 10 -14.24 -47.94 45.03
N GLY A 11 -13.35 -48.90 44.82
CA GLY A 11 -13.59 -50.28 45.20
C GLY A 11 -14.23 -51.02 44.04
N PHE A 12 -13.42 -51.56 43.12
CA PHE A 12 -13.88 -52.50 42.11
C PHE A 12 -12.96 -53.72 42.07
N LYS A 13 -13.47 -54.80 42.64
CA LYS A 13 -12.87 -56.13 42.70
C LYS A 13 -13.20 -56.82 41.38
N PHE A 14 -12.21 -57.18 40.57
CA PHE A 14 -12.44 -57.98 39.37
C PHE A 14 -11.69 -59.30 39.49
N GLU A 15 -12.46 -60.38 39.60
CA GLU A 15 -12.00 -61.76 39.64
C GLU A 15 -11.20 -62.10 38.37
N ARG A 16 -10.06 -62.77 38.57
CA ARG A 16 -9.36 -63.46 37.49
C ARG A 16 -10.15 -64.72 37.13
N ARG A 17 -10.96 -64.66 36.07
CA ARG A 17 -11.39 -65.87 35.36
C ARG A 17 -10.43 -66.16 34.21
N VAL A 18 -9.65 -67.22 34.38
CA VAL A 18 -8.71 -67.74 33.39
C VAL A 18 -9.50 -68.57 32.38
N ALA A 19 -9.76 -68.04 31.20
CA ALA A 19 -10.26 -68.82 30.07
C ALA A 19 -9.07 -69.26 29.22
N ARG A 20 -8.70 -70.54 29.37
CA ARG A 20 -7.67 -71.22 28.60
C ARG A 20 -8.28 -71.60 27.24
N PHE A 21 -8.05 -70.80 26.19
CA PHE A 21 -8.39 -71.21 24.82
C PHE A 21 -7.17 -71.83 24.15
N SER A 22 -7.26 -73.15 23.96
CA SER A 22 -6.30 -73.92 23.18
C SER A 22 -6.55 -73.74 21.68
N GLY A 23 -5.47 -73.60 20.93
CA GLY A 23 -5.38 -74.14 19.58
C GLY A 23 -5.91 -73.26 18.46
N ILE A 24 -5.05 -72.39 17.93
CA ILE A 24 -5.09 -72.02 16.51
C ILE A 24 -3.68 -72.21 15.97
N ARG A 25 -3.49 -73.24 15.12
CA ARG A 25 -2.26 -73.42 14.35
C ARG A 25 -2.24 -72.34 13.27
N PHE A 26 -1.33 -71.39 13.37
CA PHE A 26 -1.06 -70.48 12.25
C PHE A 26 -0.26 -71.24 11.19
N ALA A 27 -0.85 -71.41 10.01
CA ALA A 27 -0.15 -71.87 8.83
C ALA A 27 0.98 -70.89 8.49
N ASN A 28 2.15 -71.44 8.13
CA ASN A 28 3.31 -70.67 7.69
C ASN A 28 2.95 -69.76 6.50
N LEU A 29 2.73 -68.48 6.76
CA LEU A 29 2.70 -67.47 5.71
C LEU A 29 4.15 -67.17 5.34
N LYS A 30 4.61 -67.66 4.17
CA LYS A 30 5.81 -67.11 3.54
C LYS A 30 5.53 -65.65 3.22
N LEU A 31 5.97 -64.74 4.09
CA LEU A 31 6.12 -63.33 3.78
C LEU A 31 7.15 -63.23 2.66
N GLY A 32 6.66 -63.18 1.42
CA GLY A 32 7.45 -62.72 0.30
C GLY A 32 7.94 -61.32 0.65
N THR A 33 9.25 -61.18 0.83
CA THR A 33 9.93 -59.90 0.95
C THR A 33 9.68 -59.11 -0.33
N ARG A 34 8.60 -58.31 -0.34
CA ARG A 34 8.44 -57.24 -1.30
C ARG A 34 9.52 -56.23 -0.97
N ASN A 35 10.64 -56.29 -1.69
CA ASN A 35 11.60 -55.20 -1.75
C ASN A 35 10.82 -53.94 -2.18
N PRO A 36 10.68 -52.90 -1.33
CA PRO A 36 10.32 -51.61 -1.85
C PRO A 36 11.54 -51.15 -2.63
N LYS A 37 11.54 -51.33 -3.95
CA LYS A 37 12.37 -50.50 -4.81
C LYS A 37 11.87 -49.08 -4.55
N LEU A 38 12.51 -48.38 -3.63
CA LEU A 38 12.37 -46.94 -3.47
C LEU A 38 12.73 -46.37 -4.83
N ILE A 39 11.72 -45.93 -5.59
CA ILE A 39 11.92 -45.24 -6.85
C ILE A 39 12.56 -43.90 -6.48
N HIS A 40 13.88 -43.88 -6.34
CA HIS A 40 14.65 -42.65 -6.41
C HIS A 40 14.72 -42.32 -7.90
N ALA A 41 13.65 -41.69 -8.40
CA ALA A 41 13.73 -41.01 -9.69
C ALA A 41 14.64 -39.80 -9.47
N GLY A 42 15.94 -39.99 -9.77
CA GLY A 42 16.89 -38.88 -9.82
C GLY A 42 16.42 -37.87 -10.85
N PHE A 43 16.37 -36.60 -10.45
CA PHE A 43 15.98 -35.49 -11.32
C PHE A 43 16.84 -35.49 -12.58
N THR A 44 16.23 -35.54 -13.76
CA THR A 44 17.00 -35.58 -15.01
C THR A 44 17.48 -34.15 -15.37
N LEU A 45 18.66 -34.03 -15.99
CA LEU A 45 19.18 -32.72 -16.42
C LEU A 45 18.22 -31.98 -17.36
N ILE A 46 17.51 -32.73 -18.21
CA ILE A 46 16.52 -32.17 -19.15
C ILE A 46 15.30 -31.62 -18.40
N GLU A 47 14.80 -32.33 -17.39
CA GLU A 47 13.70 -31.87 -16.55
C GLU A 47 14.05 -30.55 -15.85
N LEU A 48 15.28 -30.43 -15.34
CA LEU A 48 15.78 -29.17 -14.78
C LEU A 48 15.74 -28.02 -15.79
N ILE A 49 16.23 -28.26 -17.02
CA ILE A 49 16.28 -27.24 -18.06
C ILE A 49 14.87 -26.77 -18.42
N VAL A 50 13.91 -27.69 -18.59
CA VAL A 50 12.53 -27.34 -18.90
C VAL A 50 11.91 -26.52 -17.78
N VAL A 51 12.11 -26.92 -16.51
CA VAL A 51 11.61 -26.16 -15.35
C VAL A 51 12.20 -24.75 -15.30
N ILE A 52 13.52 -24.60 -15.56
CA ILE A 52 14.16 -23.29 -15.61
C ILE A 52 13.57 -22.42 -16.72
N ILE A 53 13.35 -22.96 -17.92
CA ILE A 53 12.73 -22.22 -19.03
C ILE A 53 11.33 -21.75 -18.66
N VAL A 54 10.51 -22.62 -18.08
CA VAL A 54 9.15 -22.28 -17.63
C VAL A 54 9.19 -21.19 -16.55
N ILE A 55 10.01 -21.37 -15.51
CA ILE A 55 10.16 -20.39 -14.43
C ILE A 55 10.65 -19.04 -14.98
N SER A 56 11.64 -19.04 -15.89
CA SER A 56 12.19 -17.82 -16.47
C SER A 56 11.15 -17.02 -17.26
N THR A 57 10.34 -17.72 -18.07
CA THR A 57 9.25 -17.09 -18.82
C THR A 57 8.21 -16.49 -17.88
N LEU A 58 7.80 -17.24 -16.85
CA LEU A 58 6.84 -16.76 -15.86
C LEU A 58 7.39 -15.58 -15.05
N ALA A 59 8.66 -15.63 -14.67
CA ALA A 59 9.33 -14.58 -13.91
C ALA A 59 9.36 -13.26 -14.70
N THR A 60 9.70 -13.30 -15.99
CA THR A 60 9.70 -12.11 -16.85
C THR A 60 8.33 -11.44 -16.88
N VAL A 61 7.26 -12.21 -17.14
CA VAL A 61 5.88 -11.68 -17.18
C VAL A 61 5.46 -11.15 -15.80
N ALA A 62 5.85 -11.84 -14.72
CA ALA A 62 5.53 -11.41 -13.36
C ALA A 62 6.19 -10.07 -13.00
N VAL A 63 7.46 -9.87 -13.40
CA VAL A 63 8.19 -8.61 -13.16
C VAL A 63 7.53 -7.45 -13.91
N GLU A 64 7.20 -7.61 -15.19
CA GLU A 64 6.52 -6.57 -15.98
C GLU A 64 5.18 -6.17 -15.34
N ARG A 65 4.39 -7.16 -14.91
CA ARG A 65 3.12 -6.93 -14.21
C ARG A 65 3.32 -6.22 -12.88
N LEU A 66 4.34 -6.61 -12.11
CA LEU A 66 4.65 -6.00 -10.82
C LEU A 66 4.99 -4.51 -10.99
N LEU A 67 5.85 -4.16 -11.94
CA LEU A 67 6.22 -2.76 -12.22
C LEU A 67 5.01 -1.93 -12.65
N TYR A 68 4.14 -2.49 -13.52
CA TYR A 68 2.89 -1.84 -13.92
C TYR A 68 1.98 -1.52 -12.73
N TYR A 69 1.79 -2.48 -11.81
CA TYR A 69 0.96 -2.26 -10.63
C TYR A 69 1.60 -1.32 -9.62
N GLN A 70 2.93 -1.33 -9.48
CA GLN A 70 3.66 -0.37 -8.65
C GLN A 70 3.41 1.07 -9.10
N GLU A 71 3.52 1.37 -10.40
CA GLU A 71 3.28 2.71 -10.92
C GLU A 71 1.80 3.13 -10.78
N ARG A 72 0.84 2.21 -10.95
CA ARG A 72 -0.57 2.50 -10.70
C ARG A 72 -0.88 2.76 -9.23
N ALA A 73 -0.25 2.02 -8.32
CA ALA A 73 -0.37 2.25 -6.89
C ALA A 73 0.22 3.60 -6.51
N GLU A 74 1.37 3.95 -7.10
CA GLU A 74 2.01 5.25 -6.92
C GLU A 74 1.08 6.40 -7.35
N LYS A 75 0.49 6.32 -8.55
CA LYS A 75 -0.51 7.29 -9.00
C LYS A 75 -1.69 7.40 -8.04
N ALA A 76 -2.24 6.27 -7.57
CA ALA A 76 -3.37 6.27 -6.64
C ALA A 76 -3.03 6.95 -5.31
N VAL A 77 -1.83 6.74 -4.79
CA VAL A 77 -1.34 7.42 -3.57
C VAL A 77 -1.14 8.91 -3.83
N MET A 78 -0.62 9.30 -5.00
CA MET A 78 -0.49 10.70 -5.38
C MET A 78 -1.86 11.39 -5.45
N ASP A 79 -2.83 10.80 -6.16
CA ASP A 79 -4.18 11.33 -6.31
C ASP A 79 -4.86 11.48 -4.95
N TYR A 80 -4.76 10.46 -4.08
CA TYR A 80 -5.26 10.51 -2.70
C TYR A 80 -4.65 11.68 -1.91
N THR A 81 -3.34 11.87 -2.03
CA THR A 81 -2.62 12.96 -1.36
C THR A 81 -3.11 14.32 -1.85
N LEU A 82 -3.29 14.50 -3.16
CA LEU A 82 -3.83 15.75 -3.72
C LEU A 82 -5.24 16.04 -3.23
N GLU A 83 -6.10 15.03 -3.11
CA GLU A 83 -7.44 15.20 -2.53
C GLU A 83 -7.38 15.56 -1.05
N ALA A 84 -6.49 14.94 -0.27
CA ALA A 84 -6.27 15.30 1.13
C ALA A 84 -5.83 16.77 1.26
N VAL A 85 -4.87 17.22 0.44
CA VAL A 85 -4.43 18.62 0.36
C VAL A 85 -5.59 19.56 0.02
N LYS A 86 -6.40 19.23 -1.00
CA LYS A 86 -7.59 20.03 -1.37
C LYS A 86 -8.57 20.15 -0.21
N MET A 87 -8.81 19.07 0.53
CA MET A 87 -9.71 19.06 1.67
C MET A 87 -9.16 19.90 2.84
N GLY A 88 -7.87 19.78 3.15
CA GLY A 88 -7.21 20.61 4.17
C GLY A 88 -7.32 22.10 3.86
N LEU A 89 -7.06 22.48 2.60
CA LEU A 89 -7.21 23.87 2.16
C LEU A 89 -8.67 24.38 2.28
N ARG A 90 -9.66 23.54 1.97
CA ARG A 90 -11.09 23.91 2.10
C ARG A 90 -11.49 24.13 3.56
N ILE A 91 -11.01 23.28 4.47
CA ILE A 91 -11.23 23.47 5.92
C ILE A 91 -10.58 24.78 6.38
N ARG A 92 -9.33 25.02 5.98
CA ARG A 92 -8.61 26.26 6.31
C ARG A 92 -9.33 27.50 5.79
N MET A 93 -9.84 27.45 4.57
CA MET A 93 -10.67 28.52 4.00
C MET A 93 -11.94 28.75 4.84
N ALA A 94 -12.63 27.67 5.25
CA ALA A 94 -13.82 27.78 6.10
C ALA A 94 -13.50 28.41 7.46
N GLU A 95 -12.38 28.04 8.10
CA GLU A 95 -11.92 28.66 9.35
C GLU A 95 -11.71 30.18 9.19
N LEU A 96 -11.05 30.61 8.11
CA LEU A 96 -10.83 32.03 7.85
C LEU A 96 -12.13 32.80 7.62
N ILE A 97 -13.11 32.18 6.96
CA ILE A 97 -14.44 32.76 6.76
C ILE A 97 -15.18 32.89 8.09
N ILE A 98 -15.22 31.82 8.90
CA ILE A 98 -15.90 31.80 10.20
C ILE A 98 -15.25 32.81 11.17
N ALA A 99 -13.92 32.95 11.12
CA ALA A 99 -13.18 33.92 11.92
C ALA A 99 -13.28 35.36 11.40
N ASN A 100 -14.04 35.61 10.33
CA ASN A 100 -14.14 36.91 9.65
C ASN A 100 -12.77 37.48 9.19
N ARG A 101 -11.83 36.59 8.88
CA ARG A 101 -10.46 36.88 8.39
C ARG A 101 -10.35 36.64 6.88
N THR A 102 -11.40 36.99 6.14
CA THR A 102 -11.47 36.77 4.68
C THR A 102 -10.39 37.53 3.90
N ALA A 103 -9.84 38.61 4.47
CA ALA A 103 -8.71 39.34 3.93
C ALA A 103 -7.42 38.50 3.79
N GLU A 104 -7.31 37.39 4.54
CA GLU A 104 -6.15 36.49 4.51
C GLU A 104 -6.30 35.35 3.50
N LEU A 105 -7.48 35.15 2.90
CA LEU A 105 -7.70 34.10 1.90
C LEU A 105 -6.64 34.08 0.79
N PRO A 106 -6.23 35.23 0.20
CA PRO A 106 -5.18 35.23 -0.83
C PRO A 106 -3.82 34.67 -0.37
N GLN A 107 -3.57 34.57 0.93
CA GLN A 107 -2.34 33.98 1.46
C GLN A 107 -2.32 32.46 1.27
N LEU A 108 -3.49 31.80 1.16
CA LEU A 108 -3.59 30.35 0.92
C LEU A 108 -2.97 29.89 -0.40
N GLU A 109 -2.83 30.79 -1.38
CA GLU A 109 -2.15 30.48 -2.65
C GLU A 109 -0.62 30.52 -2.54
N ARG A 110 -0.08 31.14 -1.48
CA ARG A 110 1.36 31.35 -1.28
C ARG A 110 1.93 30.46 -0.19
N GLU A 111 1.12 30.11 0.79
CA GLU A 111 1.54 29.27 1.90
C GLU A 111 1.66 27.81 1.47
N ASN A 112 2.51 27.10 2.19
CA ASN A 112 2.70 25.68 2.02
C ASN A 112 1.44 24.92 2.49
N PRO A 113 0.70 24.28 1.58
CA PRO A 113 -0.61 23.70 1.92
C PRO A 113 -0.48 22.48 2.84
N VAL A 114 0.72 21.89 2.94
CA VAL A 114 0.99 20.76 3.84
C VAL A 114 0.98 21.19 5.32
N THR A 115 1.25 22.47 5.61
CA THR A 115 1.21 22.99 7.00
C THR A 115 -0.19 22.96 7.61
N TRP A 116 -1.22 22.90 6.77
CA TRP A 116 -2.63 22.87 7.16
C TRP A 116 -3.21 21.46 7.19
N LEU A 117 -2.41 20.44 6.87
CA LEU A 117 -2.79 19.05 7.01
C LEU A 117 -2.50 18.57 8.43
N SER A 118 -3.41 17.76 9.00
CA SER A 118 -3.18 17.11 10.30
C SER A 118 -1.93 16.25 10.28
N ASP A 119 -1.74 15.50 9.19
CA ASP A 119 -0.58 14.65 8.95
C ASP A 119 0.05 15.02 7.60
N PRO A 120 1.37 15.22 7.53
CA PRO A 120 2.04 15.47 6.27
C PRO A 120 2.00 14.22 5.37
N PRO A 121 2.00 14.38 4.03
CA PRO A 121 2.08 13.26 3.12
C PRO A 121 3.30 12.38 3.38
N ALA A 122 3.17 11.08 3.11
CA ALA A 122 4.29 10.16 3.18
C ALA A 122 5.42 10.62 2.24
N GLY A 123 6.66 10.63 2.75
CA GLY A 123 7.81 11.10 1.99
C GLY A 123 7.84 12.62 1.79
N TYR A 124 7.07 13.40 2.54
CA TYR A 124 7.19 14.86 2.51
C TYR A 124 8.56 15.30 3.04
N ALA A 125 9.38 15.85 2.16
CA ALA A 125 10.73 16.29 2.47
C ALA A 125 10.75 17.65 3.18
N GLY A 126 9.69 18.47 3.05
CA GLY A 126 9.65 19.83 3.56
C GLY A 126 9.73 20.89 2.45
N GLU A 127 10.12 22.08 2.85
CA GLU A 127 10.38 23.20 1.93
C GLU A 127 11.81 23.08 1.39
N TYR A 128 11.95 22.74 0.11
CA TYR A 128 13.23 22.42 -0.51
C TYR A 128 13.49 23.29 -1.74
N VAL A 129 14.78 23.60 -1.94
CA VAL A 129 15.26 24.32 -3.13
C VAL A 129 15.68 23.36 -4.25
N SER A 130 15.94 22.09 -3.93
CA SER A 130 16.40 21.05 -4.86
C SER A 130 15.50 19.81 -4.75
N PRO A 131 15.21 19.10 -5.85
CA PRO A 131 14.29 17.98 -5.83
C PRO A 131 14.79 16.85 -4.91
N PRO A 132 13.92 16.29 -4.05
CA PRO A 132 14.24 15.17 -3.19
C PRO A 132 14.37 13.87 -4.02
N LYS A 133 14.58 12.76 -3.31
CA LYS A 133 14.56 11.43 -3.92
C LYS A 133 13.20 11.16 -4.61
N PRO A 134 13.17 10.38 -5.69
CA PRO A 134 11.91 9.94 -6.28
C PRO A 134 11.00 9.22 -5.26
N GLY A 135 9.69 9.37 -5.44
CA GLY A 135 8.64 8.93 -4.50
C GLY A 135 8.29 9.94 -3.40
N ASN A 136 8.94 11.12 -3.38
CA ASN A 136 8.76 12.12 -2.32
C ASN A 136 8.04 13.38 -2.80
N TRP A 137 7.42 14.04 -1.82
CA TRP A 137 6.81 15.35 -1.97
C TRP A 137 7.71 16.44 -1.41
N TYR A 138 7.70 17.62 -2.01
CA TYR A 138 8.30 18.81 -1.40
C TYR A 138 7.56 20.07 -1.83
N PHE A 139 7.76 21.15 -1.08
CA PHE A 139 7.21 22.45 -1.43
C PHE A 139 8.32 23.34 -1.99
N ALA A 140 8.12 23.84 -3.20
CA ALA A 140 9.01 24.79 -3.86
C ALA A 140 8.62 26.21 -3.44
N SER A 141 9.19 26.71 -2.34
CA SER A 141 8.78 27.98 -1.72
C SER A 141 8.96 29.21 -2.62
N LYS A 142 9.86 29.16 -3.61
CA LYS A 142 10.04 30.24 -4.60
C LYS A 142 8.86 30.36 -5.57
N ASP A 143 8.29 29.23 -5.96
CA ASP A 143 7.24 29.14 -6.98
C ASP A 143 5.84 29.02 -6.34
N HIS A 144 5.77 28.78 -5.03
CA HIS A 144 4.57 28.44 -4.27
C HIS A 144 3.88 27.18 -4.84
N GLU A 145 4.68 26.17 -5.14
CA GLU A 145 4.22 24.92 -5.75
C GLU A 145 4.47 23.73 -4.84
N LEU A 146 3.45 22.88 -4.71
CA LEU A 146 3.61 21.54 -4.19
C LEU A 146 4.08 20.63 -5.32
N VAL A 147 5.21 19.97 -5.14
CA VAL A 147 5.86 19.19 -6.18
C VAL A 147 5.97 17.73 -5.74
N TYR A 148 5.59 16.84 -6.66
CA TYR A 148 5.78 15.40 -6.53
C TYR A 148 6.85 14.94 -7.52
N VAL A 149 7.77 14.09 -7.05
CA VAL A 149 8.80 13.46 -7.90
C VAL A 149 8.44 11.99 -8.08
N PRO A 150 7.88 11.56 -9.24
CA PRO A 150 7.50 10.17 -9.44
C PRO A 150 8.69 9.21 -9.44
N ASN A 151 8.50 8.03 -8.86
CA ASN A 151 9.47 6.95 -8.81
C ASN A 151 9.52 6.17 -10.12
N SER A 152 8.35 5.84 -10.69
CA SER A 152 8.22 5.32 -12.05
C SER A 152 7.56 6.34 -12.98
N ARG A 153 7.99 6.34 -14.25
CA ARG A 153 7.49 7.24 -15.30
C ARG A 153 7.21 6.49 -16.61
N ALA A 154 7.06 5.17 -16.56
CA ALA A 154 6.89 4.37 -17.78
C ALA A 154 5.56 4.69 -18.50
N TYR A 155 4.55 5.14 -17.74
CA TYR A 155 3.22 5.53 -18.25
C TYR A 155 2.88 6.99 -17.96
N LEU A 156 3.89 7.81 -17.62
CA LEU A 156 3.75 9.23 -17.37
C LEU A 156 4.23 10.03 -18.58
N ASP A 157 3.30 10.76 -19.19
CA ASP A 157 3.58 11.72 -20.25
C ASP A 157 3.39 13.15 -19.72
N THR A 158 4.44 13.95 -19.78
CA THR A 158 4.46 15.36 -19.35
C THR A 158 4.62 16.32 -20.53
N GLY A 159 4.52 15.83 -21.78
CA GLY A 159 4.80 16.58 -23.00
C GLY A 159 6.27 16.93 -23.23
N ASN A 160 7.15 16.68 -22.25
CA ASN A 160 8.60 16.84 -22.36
C ASN A 160 9.34 15.82 -21.48
N ALA A 161 10.14 14.95 -22.10
CA ALA A 161 10.86 13.87 -21.44
C ALA A 161 11.88 14.33 -20.36
N ASP A 162 12.34 15.59 -20.44
CA ASP A 162 13.25 16.17 -19.44
C ASP A 162 12.53 16.54 -18.14
N ILE A 163 11.20 16.64 -18.16
CA ILE A 163 10.41 16.93 -16.98
C ILE A 163 10.23 15.65 -16.18
N LYS A 164 10.81 15.66 -14.97
CA LYS A 164 10.79 14.53 -14.03
C LYS A 164 9.88 14.76 -12.82
N GLU A 165 9.14 15.84 -12.81
CA GLU A 165 8.40 16.33 -11.65
C GLU A 165 6.99 16.77 -12.05
N LEU A 166 6.02 16.50 -11.17
CA LEU A 166 4.66 16.98 -11.28
C LEU A 166 4.45 18.12 -10.29
N ARG A 167 3.99 19.26 -10.80
CA ARG A 167 3.89 20.51 -10.05
C ARG A 167 2.45 20.93 -9.91
N PHE A 168 2.06 21.30 -8.70
CA PHE A 168 0.69 21.63 -8.34
C PHE A 168 0.65 22.94 -7.57
N ARG A 169 -0.37 23.76 -7.84
CA ARG A 169 -0.57 25.04 -7.17
C ARG A 169 -1.97 25.12 -6.57
N ALA A 170 -2.04 25.67 -5.36
CA ALA A 170 -3.30 26.06 -4.74
C ALA A 170 -3.82 27.35 -5.39
N LEU A 171 -5.05 27.31 -5.87
CA LEU A 171 -5.71 28.44 -6.52
C LEU A 171 -7.08 28.67 -5.90
N LEU A 172 -7.37 29.92 -5.60
CA LEU A 172 -8.69 30.36 -5.18
C LEU A 172 -9.61 30.46 -6.39
N ARG A 173 -10.81 29.91 -6.24
CA ARG A 173 -11.89 30.05 -7.20
C ARG A 173 -12.74 31.24 -6.78
N TYR A 174 -12.91 32.17 -7.70
CA TYR A 174 -13.75 33.35 -7.53
C TYR A 174 -15.02 33.21 -8.38
N GLU A 175 -16.16 33.60 -7.83
CA GLU A 175 -17.40 33.78 -8.59
C GLU A 175 -17.86 35.25 -8.49
N PRO A 176 -18.68 35.72 -9.46
CA PRO A 176 -19.27 37.05 -9.41
C PRO A 176 -20.09 37.19 -8.13
N GLY A 177 -19.77 38.19 -7.32
CA GLY A 177 -20.49 38.52 -6.09
C GLY A 177 -21.81 39.23 -6.39
N ALA A 178 -22.64 39.35 -5.34
CA ALA A 178 -23.96 39.97 -5.44
C ALA A 178 -23.93 41.47 -5.83
N ALA A 179 -22.80 42.14 -5.63
CA ALA A 179 -22.58 43.52 -6.07
C ALA A 179 -21.83 43.56 -7.41
N ALA A 180 -22.20 44.51 -8.29
CA ALA A 180 -21.56 44.68 -9.59
C ALA A 180 -20.05 44.90 -9.45
N GLY A 181 -19.25 43.97 -10.01
CA GLY A 181 -17.78 44.00 -9.94
C GLY A 181 -17.17 43.38 -8.68
N ALA A 182 -17.97 42.96 -7.70
CA ALA A 182 -17.47 42.20 -6.56
C ALA A 182 -17.12 40.77 -6.98
N LYS A 183 -15.99 40.23 -6.50
CA LYS A 183 -15.62 38.82 -6.66
C LYS A 183 -15.60 38.18 -5.28
N THR A 184 -16.39 37.13 -5.10
CA THR A 184 -16.42 36.37 -3.84
C THR A 184 -15.60 35.09 -4.03
N VAL A 185 -14.76 34.76 -3.06
CA VAL A 185 -14.05 33.48 -3.04
C VAL A 185 -15.06 32.38 -2.72
N VAL A 186 -15.27 31.46 -3.66
CA VAL A 186 -16.25 30.37 -3.54
C VAL A 186 -15.59 29.04 -3.22
N GLY A 187 -14.29 28.90 -3.49
CA GLY A 187 -13.57 27.71 -3.06
C GLY A 187 -12.07 27.80 -3.28
N VAL A 188 -11.38 26.72 -2.91
CA VAL A 188 -9.97 26.49 -3.18
C VAL A 188 -9.82 25.18 -3.93
N THR A 189 -8.95 25.17 -4.93
CA THR A 189 -8.63 23.99 -5.73
C THR A 189 -7.13 23.85 -5.86
N VAL A 190 -6.68 22.62 -6.10
CA VAL A 190 -5.29 22.33 -6.45
C VAL A 190 -5.29 21.89 -7.90
N LEU A 191 -4.57 22.62 -8.76
CA LEU A 191 -4.45 22.33 -10.18
C LEU A 191 -2.99 22.05 -10.53
N PRO A 192 -2.74 21.17 -11.51
CA PRO A 192 -1.40 21.02 -12.04
C PRO A 192 -0.96 22.29 -12.78
N THR A 193 0.26 22.74 -12.56
CA THR A 193 0.84 23.90 -13.28
C THR A 193 1.13 23.55 -14.74
N ARG A 194 1.35 22.27 -15.03
CA ARG A 194 1.66 21.75 -16.37
C ARG A 194 0.74 20.59 -16.69
N GLU A 195 0.33 20.48 -17.95
CA GLU A 195 -0.44 19.32 -18.39
C GLU A 195 0.40 18.05 -18.28
N TYR A 196 -0.22 16.98 -17.78
CA TYR A 196 0.37 15.66 -17.74
C TYR A 196 -0.73 14.63 -17.96
N LYS A 197 -0.36 13.48 -18.52
CA LYS A 197 -1.20 12.30 -18.64
C LYS A 197 -0.49 11.15 -17.96
N TRP A 198 -1.15 10.55 -16.97
CA TRP A 198 -0.64 9.38 -16.29
C TRP A 198 -1.64 8.23 -16.46
N PHE A 199 -1.30 7.32 -17.38
CA PHE A 199 -2.18 6.31 -17.99
C PHE A 199 -3.26 6.90 -18.92
#